data_AF-A0A7J2UUU1-F1
#
_entry.id   AF-A0A7J2UUU1-F1
#
_cell.length_a   1.000
_cell.length_b   1.000
_cell.length_c   1.000
_cell.angle_alpha   90.00
_cell.angle_beta   90.00
_cell.angle_gamma   90.00
#
_symmetry.space_group_name_H-M   'P 1'
#
loop_
_entity.id
_entity.type
_entity.pdbx_description
1 polymer ?
#
loop_
_entity_poly.entity_id
_entity_poly.type
_entity_poly.pdbx_seq_one_letter_code
_entity_poly.pdbx_strand_id
1 'polypeptide(L)'
;MSFFKSLKEIWDVMWSVTVMRVRILSRYKGWLAMDIIIPIIITLIPILLGRAAGGERAIAAFAENTGTDQYVAYLLIGSNVFAVVTNYLWFVGMWIRRERMTGTLESIYLTATHRMPLLLGT
;
A
#
# COMPACT_ATOMS: atom_id res chain seq x y z
N MET A 1 -22.39 19.73 -21.63
CA MET A 1 -22.71 18.28 -21.59
C MET A 1 -21.49 17.36 -21.81
N SER A 2 -20.27 17.85 -22.12
CA SER A 2 -19.11 16.96 -22.34
C SER A 2 -18.34 16.57 -21.07
N PHE A 3 -18.39 17.37 -19.99
CA PHE A 3 -17.69 17.11 -18.73
C PHE A 3 -18.20 15.86 -17.98
N PHE A 4 -19.52 15.67 -17.91
CA PHE A 4 -20.09 14.48 -17.26
C PHE A 4 -19.83 13.18 -18.05
N LYS A 5 -19.68 13.29 -19.38
CA LYS A 5 -19.32 12.15 -20.23
C LYS A 5 -17.87 11.71 -19.97
N SER A 6 -16.94 12.66 -19.82
CA SER A 6 -15.53 12.33 -19.52
C SER A 6 -15.34 11.74 -18.12
N LEU A 7 -16.14 12.16 -17.13
CA LEU A 7 -16.05 11.61 -15.78
C LEU A 7 -16.45 10.13 -15.73
N LYS A 8 -17.52 9.77 -16.47
CA LYS A 8 -17.95 8.37 -16.58
C LYS A 8 -16.88 7.51 -17.28
N GLU A 9 -16.29 8.03 -18.35
CA GLU A 9 -15.19 7.35 -19.06
C GLU A 9 -13.98 7.11 -18.16
N ILE A 10 -13.58 8.11 -17.35
CA ILE A 10 -12.50 7.97 -16.36
C ILE A 10 -12.84 6.88 -15.34
N TRP A 11 -14.07 6.90 -14.80
CA TRP A 11 -14.53 5.92 -13.84
C TRP A 11 -14.51 4.49 -14.40
N ASP A 12 -15.01 4.29 -15.62
CA ASP A 12 -15.08 2.97 -16.25
C ASP A 12 -13.67 2.40 -16.48
N VAL A 13 -12.70 3.25 -16.83
CA VAL A 13 -11.27 2.88 -16.96
C VAL A 13 -10.70 2.50 -15.60
N MET A 14 -10.89 3.33 -14.57
CA MET A 14 -10.42 3.06 -13.21
C MET A 14 -10.96 1.74 -12.66
N TRP A 15 -12.24 1.47 -12.89
CA TRP A 15 -12.88 0.22 -12.48
C TRP A 15 -12.28 -0.98 -13.21
N SER A 16 -12.13 -0.89 -14.53
CA SER A 16 -11.55 -1.96 -15.35
C SER A 16 -10.14 -2.33 -14.91
N VAL A 17 -9.32 -1.32 -14.61
CA VAL A 17 -7.95 -1.52 -14.11
C VAL A 17 -7.95 -2.13 -12.72
N THR A 18 -8.83 -1.66 -11.84
CA THR A 18 -8.98 -2.21 -10.48
C THR A 18 -9.33 -3.70 -10.53
N VAL A 19 -10.31 -4.09 -11.34
CA VAL A 19 -10.70 -5.50 -11.53
C VAL A 19 -9.53 -6.32 -12.07
N MET A 20 -8.80 -5.80 -13.06
CA MET A 20 -7.62 -6.45 -13.60
C MET A 20 -6.54 -6.68 -12.52
N ARG A 21 -6.24 -5.67 -11.71
CA ARG A 21 -5.26 -5.78 -10.62
C ARG A 21 -5.68 -6.77 -9.54
N VAL A 22 -6.94 -6.71 -9.10
CA VAL A 22 -7.48 -7.67 -8.12
C VAL A 22 -7.39 -9.10 -8.66
N ARG A 23 -7.64 -9.30 -9.95
CA ARG A 23 -7.45 -10.60 -10.61
C ARG A 23 -5.98 -11.04 -10.66
N ILE A 24 -5.03 -10.11 -10.87
CA ILE A 24 -3.59 -10.42 -10.78
C ILE A 24 -3.22 -10.81 -9.34
N LEU A 25 -3.60 -10.01 -8.35
CA LEU A 25 -3.27 -10.25 -6.94
C LEU A 25 -3.84 -11.59 -6.44
N SER A 26 -5.08 -11.91 -6.79
CA SER A 26 -5.72 -13.17 -6.39
C SER A 26 -5.09 -14.42 -7.02
N ARG A 27 -4.37 -14.29 -8.15
CA ARG A 27 -3.63 -15.41 -8.75
C ARG A 27 -2.38 -15.77 -7.97
N TYR A 28 -1.73 -14.79 -7.34
CA TYR A 28 -0.51 -14.99 -6.57
C TYR A 28 -0.81 -15.13 -5.07
N LYS A 29 -1.51 -16.21 -4.71
CA LYS A 29 -1.92 -16.48 -3.31
C LYS A 29 -0.73 -16.48 -2.33
N GLY A 30 0.41 -17.03 -2.75
CA GLY A 30 1.63 -17.03 -1.94
C GLY A 30 2.16 -15.61 -1.70
N TRP A 31 2.13 -14.76 -2.73
CA TRP A 31 2.51 -13.35 -2.58
C TRP A 31 1.56 -12.62 -1.65
N LEU A 32 0.26 -12.83 -1.79
CA LEU A 32 -0.74 -12.23 -0.90
C LEU A 32 -0.55 -12.64 0.57
N ALA A 33 -0.24 -13.92 0.82
CA ALA A 33 0.06 -14.38 2.17
C ALA A 33 1.33 -13.71 2.73
N MET A 34 2.39 -13.60 1.92
CA MET A 34 3.62 -12.93 2.32
C MET A 34 3.42 -11.44 2.58
N ASP A 35 2.57 -10.76 1.81
CA ASP A 35 2.25 -9.34 1.98
C ASP A 35 1.59 -9.05 3.35
N ILE A 36 0.91 -10.05 3.94
CA ILE A 36 0.31 -9.97 5.28
C ILE A 36 1.31 -10.39 6.35
N ILE A 37 2.07 -11.47 6.11
CA ILE A 37 2.98 -12.06 7.11
C ILE A 37 4.22 -11.18 7.33
N ILE A 38 4.81 -10.64 6.26
CA ILE A 38 6.06 -9.89 6.33
C ILE A 38 5.96 -8.65 7.22
N PRO A 39 4.94 -7.78 7.10
CA PRO A 39 4.80 -6.63 7.99
C PRO A 39 4.72 -7.03 9.47
N ILE A 40 4.03 -8.14 9.78
CA ILE A 40 3.93 -8.66 11.15
C ILE A 40 5.31 -9.07 11.65
N ILE A 41 6.08 -9.83 10.85
CA ILE A 41 7.43 -10.26 11.20
C ILE A 41 8.36 -9.07 11.41
N ILE A 42 8.34 -8.09 10.50
CA ILE A 42 9.18 -6.88 10.60
C ILE A 42 8.82 -6.09 11.86
N THR A 43 7.55 -6.10 12.28
CA THR A 43 7.11 -5.43 13.51
C THR A 43 7.68 -6.07 14.78
N LEU A 44 8.08 -7.35 14.76
CA LEU A 44 8.77 -7.94 15.91
C LEU A 44 10.10 -7.23 16.19
N ILE A 45 10.77 -6.63 15.19
CA ILE A 45 12.05 -5.95 15.37
C ILE A 45 11.94 -4.80 16.38
N PRO A 46 11.08 -3.76 16.18
CA PRO A 46 10.95 -2.68 17.16
C PRO A 46 10.41 -3.16 18.51
N ILE A 47 9.54 -4.18 18.55
CA ILE A 47 9.02 -4.75 19.81
C ILE A 47 10.14 -5.39 20.63
N LEU A 48 10.94 -6.24 20.00
CA LEU A 48 12.06 -6.93 20.65
C LEU A 48 13.16 -5.95 21.01
N LEU A 49 13.45 -4.97 20.16
CA LEU A 49 14.44 -3.93 20.44
C LEU A 49 14.04 -3.08 21.64
N GLY A 50 12.79 -2.63 21.73
CA GLY A 50 12.29 -1.89 22.89
C GLY A 50 12.43 -2.67 24.19
N ARG A 51 12.12 -3.97 24.15
CA ARG A 51 12.26 -4.87 25.30
C ARG A 51 13.71 -5.13 25.68
N ALA A 52 14.58 -5.36 24.70
CA ALA A 52 16.00 -5.68 24.94
C ALA A 52 16.80 -4.44 25.39
N ALA A 53 16.50 -3.25 24.85
CA ALA A 53 17.26 -2.05 25.13
C ALA A 53 16.87 -1.37 26.46
N GLY A 54 15.57 -1.37 26.81
CA GLY A 54 15.08 -0.58 27.95
C GLY A 54 14.32 -1.38 29.01
N GLY A 55 14.03 -2.66 28.78
CA GLY A 55 13.35 -3.53 29.74
C GLY A 55 12.07 -2.92 30.33
N GLU A 56 11.86 -3.10 31.63
CA GLU A 56 10.67 -2.57 32.33
C GLU A 56 10.62 -1.04 32.36
N ARG A 57 11.78 -0.36 32.35
CA ARG A 57 11.83 1.12 32.35
C ARG A 57 11.29 1.71 31.06
N ALA A 58 11.60 1.10 29.92
CA ALA A 58 11.04 1.54 28.64
C ALA A 58 9.54 1.29 28.54
N ILE A 59 9.04 0.19 29.11
CA ILE A 59 7.60 -0.11 29.15
C ILE A 59 6.87 0.91 30.04
N ALA A 60 7.41 1.24 31.22
CA ALA A 60 6.84 2.25 32.09
C ALA A 60 6.82 3.65 31.44
N ALA A 61 7.94 4.07 30.83
CA ALA A 61 8.02 5.33 30.10
C ALA A 61 7.06 5.36 28.90
N PHE A 62 6.90 4.24 28.18
CA PHE A 62 5.93 4.14 27.09
C PHE A 62 4.50 4.32 27.60
N ALA A 63 4.14 3.65 28.70
CA ALA A 63 2.80 3.74 29.29
C ALA A 63 2.47 5.16 29.76
N GLU A 64 3.43 5.86 30.36
CA GLU A 64 3.30 7.26 30.78
C GLU A 64 3.04 8.20 29.59
N ASN A 65 3.70 7.97 28.45
CA ASN A 65 3.59 8.84 27.28
C ASN A 65 2.39 8.53 26.37
N THR A 66 1.91 7.29 26.35
CA THR A 66 0.85 6.85 25.41
C THR A 66 -0.48 6.57 26.09
N GLY A 67 -0.50 6.47 27.42
CA GLY A 67 -1.70 6.14 28.19
C GLY A 67 -2.12 4.67 28.08
N THR A 68 -1.28 3.79 27.55
CA THR A 68 -1.54 2.34 27.47
C THR A 68 -0.31 1.52 27.83
N ASP A 69 -0.51 0.43 28.56
CA ASP A 69 0.51 -0.57 28.85
C ASP A 69 0.69 -1.61 27.73
N GLN A 70 -0.23 -1.64 26.75
CA GLN A 70 -0.24 -2.58 25.63
C GLN A 70 0.69 -2.17 24.49
N TYR A 71 1.98 -1.99 24.81
CA TYR A 71 2.98 -1.52 23.84
C TYR A 71 3.12 -2.43 22.61
N VAL A 72 2.93 -3.75 22.78
CA VAL A 72 3.00 -4.73 21.68
C VAL A 72 1.90 -4.46 20.65
N ALA A 73 0.65 -4.30 21.10
CA ALA A 73 -0.48 -4.04 20.22
C ALA A 73 -0.35 -2.66 19.54
N TYR A 74 0.10 -1.66 20.30
CA TYR A 74 0.34 -0.32 19.77
C TYR A 74 1.36 -0.33 18.63
N LEU A 75 2.52 -0.96 18.84
CA LEU A 75 3.56 -1.08 17.82
C LEU A 75 3.12 -1.95 16.65
N LEU A 76 2.38 -3.03 16.91
CA LEU A 76 1.84 -3.90 15.88
C LEU A 76 0.94 -3.13 14.92
N ILE A 77 -0.04 -2.40 15.44
CA ILE A 77 -0.97 -1.62 14.62
C ILE A 77 -0.21 -0.51 13.88
N GLY A 78 0.61 0.26 14.60
CA GLY A 78 1.36 1.39 14.02
C GLY A 78 2.29 0.96 12.87
N SER A 79 3.02 -0.14 13.05
CA SER A 79 3.94 -0.65 12.03
C SER A 79 3.20 -1.22 10.81
N ASN A 80 2.03 -1.85 11.01
CA ASN A 80 1.20 -2.31 9.90
C ASN A 80 0.62 -1.14 9.10
N VAL A 81 0.13 -0.09 9.77
CA VAL A 81 -0.32 1.14 9.10
C VAL A 81 0.82 1.76 8.32
N PHE A 82 2.00 1.88 8.92
CA PHE A 82 3.21 2.38 8.26
C PHE A 82 3.57 1.54 7.02
N ALA A 83 3.52 0.21 7.12
CA ALA A 83 3.82 -0.69 6.00
C ALA A 83 2.83 -0.50 4.83
N VAL A 84 1.53 -0.41 5.11
CA VAL A 84 0.50 -0.18 4.09
C VAL A 84 0.70 1.16 3.38
N VAL A 85 0.92 2.23 4.14
CA VAL A 85 1.17 3.57 3.57
C VAL A 85 2.44 3.57 2.72
N THR A 86 3.52 2.97 3.22
CA THR A 86 4.78 2.86 2.49
C THR A 86 4.60 2.10 1.18
N ASN A 87 3.93 0.94 1.21
CA ASN A 87 3.65 0.16 0.00
C ASN A 87 2.81 0.94 -1.02
N TYR A 88 1.82 1.69 -0.56
CA TYR A 88 1.00 2.51 -1.44
C TYR A 88 1.81 3.62 -2.13
N LEU A 89 2.69 4.30 -1.39
CA LEU A 89 3.61 5.29 -1.96
C LEU A 89 4.50 4.68 -3.04
N TRP A 90 5.01 3.46 -2.81
CA TRP A 90 5.76 2.73 -3.82
C TRP A 90 4.90 2.35 -5.04
N PHE A 91 3.66 1.88 -4.86
CA PHE A 91 2.82 1.51 -5.99
C PHE A 91 2.47 2.70 -6.88
N VAL A 92 2.11 3.84 -6.28
CA VAL A 92 1.81 5.07 -7.02
C VAL A 92 3.08 5.62 -7.67
N GLY A 93 4.17 5.74 -6.90
CA GLY A 93 5.43 6.31 -7.40
C GLY A 93 6.06 5.50 -8.53
N MET A 94 5.88 4.18 -8.52
CA MET A 94 6.47 3.28 -9.53
C MET A 94 5.50 2.89 -10.65
N TRP A 95 4.31 3.49 -10.71
CA TRP A 95 3.26 3.12 -11.67
C TRP A 95 3.71 3.28 -13.12
N ILE A 96 4.16 4.48 -13.51
CA ILE A 96 4.61 4.74 -14.89
C ILE A 96 5.80 3.84 -15.26
N ARG A 97 6.71 3.62 -14.31
CA ARG A 97 7.84 2.71 -14.51
C ARG A 97 7.36 1.29 -14.79
N ARG A 98 6.34 0.83 -14.08
CA ARG A 98 5.74 -0.50 -14.27
C ARG A 98 5.19 -0.64 -15.68
N GLU A 99 4.38 0.31 -16.14
CA GLU A 99 3.81 0.30 -17.49
C GLU A 99 4.88 0.36 -18.60
N ARG A 100 5.99 1.04 -18.34
CA ARG A 100 7.15 1.03 -19.25
C ARG A 100 7.83 -0.34 -19.28
N MET A 101 8.02 -0.99 -18.13
CA MET A 101 8.68 -2.31 -18.05
C MET A 101 7.82 -3.43 -18.64
N THR A 102 6.49 -3.30 -18.60
CA THR A 102 5.56 -4.24 -19.23
C THR A 102 5.35 -3.99 -20.72
N GLY A 103 5.90 -2.90 -21.27
CA GLY A 103 5.76 -2.54 -22.69
C GLY A 103 4.35 -2.04 -23.06
N THR A 104 3.49 -1.76 -22.08
CA THR A 104 2.09 -1.37 -22.29
C THR A 104 1.90 0.15 -22.37
N LEU A 105 2.90 0.93 -21.92
CA LEU A 105 2.81 2.39 -21.87
C LEU A 105 2.45 3.03 -23.21
N GLU A 106 3.09 2.60 -24.31
CA GLU A 106 2.85 3.15 -25.64
C GLU A 106 1.44 2.83 -26.14
N SER A 107 0.97 1.60 -25.88
CA SER A 107 -0.38 1.19 -26.25
C SER A 107 -1.45 2.00 -25.51
N ILE A 108 -1.26 2.25 -24.21
CA ILE A 108 -2.17 3.04 -23.39
C ILE A 108 -2.15 4.50 -23.85
N TYR A 109 -0.98 5.05 -24.17
CA TYR A 109 -0.84 6.42 -24.63
C TYR A 109 -1.49 6.69 -25.99
N LEU A 110 -1.56 5.67 -26.86
CA LEU A 110 -2.21 5.76 -28.18
C LEU A 110 -3.73 5.58 -28.12
N THR A 111 -4.30 5.10 -27.00
CA THR A 111 -5.76 4.96 -26.89
C THR A 111 -6.46 6.32 -26.89
N ALA A 112 -7.64 6.38 -27.49
CA ALA A 112 -8.47 7.59 -27.56
C ALA A 112 -9.18 7.94 -26.22
N THR A 113 -8.50 7.71 -25.09
CA THR A 113 -9.00 7.96 -23.74
C THR A 113 -8.33 9.22 -23.17
N HIS A 114 -8.99 9.85 -22.20
CA HIS A 114 -8.41 10.95 -21.45
C HIS A 114 -7.08 10.54 -20.81
N ARG A 115 -6.10 11.45 -20.69
CA ARG A 115 -4.74 11.13 -20.18
C ARG A 115 -4.65 11.08 -18.65
N MET A 116 -5.66 11.58 -17.95
CA MET A 116 -5.68 11.62 -16.47
C MET A 116 -5.61 10.26 -15.78
N PRO A 117 -6.32 9.19 -16.23
CA PRO A 117 -6.21 7.86 -15.62
C PRO A 117 -4.75 7.37 -15.54
N LEU A 118 -3.97 7.59 -16.60
CA LEU A 118 -2.56 7.24 -16.63
C LEU A 118 -1.76 7.94 -15.52
N LEU A 119 -2.05 9.22 -15.25
CA LEU A 119 -1.42 9.99 -14.18
C LEU A 119 -1.91 9.59 -12.79
N LEU A 120 -3.16 9.12 -12.67
CA LEU A 120 -3.79 8.73 -11.42
C LEU A 120 -3.39 7.32 -10.93
N GLY A 121 -2.57 6.60 -11.69
CA GLY A 121 -2.17 5.24 -11.28
C GLY A 121 -3.11 4.13 -11.77
N THR A 122 -4.01 4.45 -12.71
CA THR A 122 -5.06 3.54 -13.19
C THR A 122 -5.00 3.38 -14.69
#